data_AF-A0A3P3DLJ4-F1
#
_entry.id   AF-A0A3P3DLJ4-F1
#
_cell.length_a   1.000
_cell.length_b   1.000
_cell.length_c   1.000
_cell.angle_alpha   90.00
_cell.angle_beta   90.00
_cell.angle_gamma   90.00
#
_symmetry.space_group_name_H-M   'P 1'
#
loop_
_entity.id
_entity.type
_entity.pdbx_description
1 polymer ?
#
loop_
_entity_poly.entity_id
_entity_poly.type
_entity_poly.pdbx_seq_one_letter_code
_entity_poly.pdbx_strand_id
1 'polypeptide(L)'
;MRRDDVFKNVAFGGAWSERIVGVERRQAALKRLKKALSETAEVDLREDQELAEAVVIATRGTPKAAMLQDAWQKALTKEIAAHRYTELGRIYRLIEAAVGTAAKF
;
A
#
# COMPACT_ATOMS: atom_id res chain seq x y z
N MET A 1 -39.09 -39.98 -0.41
CA MET A 1 -37.97 -39.57 -1.29
C MET A 1 -37.94 -38.04 -1.34
N ARG A 2 -36.75 -37.45 -1.24
CA ARG A 2 -36.43 -36.07 -0.82
C ARG A 2 -36.95 -34.95 -1.76
N ARG A 3 -37.26 -33.79 -1.17
CA ARG A 3 -36.90 -32.46 -1.69
C ARG A 3 -36.27 -31.71 -0.50
N ASP A 4 -35.42 -30.73 -0.77
CA ASP A 4 -34.77 -29.84 0.22
C ASP A 4 -33.27 -30.08 0.47
N ASP A 5 -32.56 -30.64 -0.52
CA ASP A 5 -31.09 -30.57 -0.62
C ASP A 5 -30.62 -29.53 -1.67
N VAL A 6 -31.45 -28.52 -2.00
CA VAL A 6 -31.11 -27.50 -3.01
C VAL A 6 -30.67 -26.19 -2.36
N PHE A 7 -29.56 -26.20 -1.62
CA PHE A 7 -28.70 -25.01 -1.39
C PHE A 7 -27.24 -25.37 -1.07
N LYS A 8 -26.69 -26.44 -1.66
CA LYS A 8 -25.28 -26.82 -1.42
C LYS A 8 -24.25 -26.30 -2.40
N ASN A 9 -24.63 -25.52 -3.42
CA ASN A 9 -23.69 -25.08 -4.45
C ASN A 9 -23.75 -23.58 -4.73
N VAL A 10 -23.60 -22.74 -3.71
CA VAL A 10 -23.16 -21.36 -3.95
C VAL A 10 -21.80 -21.15 -3.31
N ALA A 11 -20.76 -21.48 -4.06
CA ALA A 11 -19.38 -21.17 -3.74
C ALA A 11 -19.17 -19.65 -3.85
N PHE A 12 -19.59 -18.90 -2.82
CA PHE A 12 -19.31 -17.46 -2.65
C PHE A 12 -17.93 -17.20 -2.00
N GLY A 13 -16.97 -18.14 -2.09
CA GLY A 13 -15.76 -18.12 -1.24
C GLY A 13 -14.46 -17.62 -1.87
N GLY A 14 -14.24 -17.84 -3.17
CA GLY A 14 -12.90 -17.65 -3.77
C GLY A 14 -12.59 -16.20 -4.16
N ALA A 15 -13.33 -15.67 -5.13
CA ALA A 15 -12.97 -14.40 -5.77
C ALA A 15 -13.28 -13.14 -4.94
N TRP A 16 -14.24 -13.21 -4.00
CA TRP A 16 -14.64 -12.05 -3.20
C TRP A 16 -13.72 -11.85 -1.99
N SER A 17 -13.38 -12.94 -1.29
CA SER A 17 -12.46 -12.93 -0.16
C SER A 17 -11.06 -12.45 -0.56
N GLU A 18 -10.52 -12.98 -1.67
CA GLU A 18 -9.19 -12.59 -2.16
C GLU A 18 -9.09 -11.12 -2.56
N ARG A 19 -10.16 -10.57 -3.17
CA ARG A 19 -10.23 -9.15 -3.52
C ARG A 19 -10.28 -8.26 -2.27
N ILE A 20 -11.07 -8.63 -1.26
CA ILE A 20 -11.18 -7.88 -0.01
C ILE A 20 -9.83 -7.88 0.73
N VAL A 21 -9.18 -9.05 0.85
CA VAL A 21 -7.85 -9.18 1.46
C VAL A 21 -6.81 -8.30 0.73
N GLY A 22 -6.86 -8.25 -0.60
CA GLY A 22 -5.97 -7.39 -1.39
C GLY A 22 -6.19 -5.89 -1.15
N VAL A 23 -7.44 -5.45 -0.99
CA VAL A 23 -7.80 -4.05 -0.71
C VAL A 23 -7.37 -3.66 0.70
N GLU A 24 -7.68 -4.50 1.70
CA GLU A 24 -7.31 -4.25 3.10
C GLU A 24 -5.79 -4.20 3.29
N ARG A 25 -5.05 -5.13 2.67
CA ARG A 25 -3.58 -5.14 2.71
C ARG A 25 -3.00 -3.86 2.10
N ARG A 26 -3.58 -3.36 1.00
CA ARG A 26 -3.14 -2.10 0.38
C ARG A 26 -3.46 -0.89 1.27
N GLN A 27 -4.63 -0.85 1.90
CA GLN A 27 -4.98 0.22 2.84
C GLN A 27 -4.07 0.21 4.09
N ALA A 28 -3.75 -0.96 4.62
CA ALA A 28 -2.79 -1.12 5.72
C ALA A 28 -1.40 -0.60 5.33
N ALA A 29 -0.94 -0.91 4.13
CA ALA A 29 0.30 -0.37 3.59
C ALA A 29 0.29 1.17 3.51
N LEU A 30 -0.78 1.77 2.96
CA LEU A 30 -0.92 3.24 2.91
C LEU A 30 -0.91 3.87 4.33
N LYS A 31 -1.53 3.22 5.32
CA LYS A 31 -1.47 3.67 6.71
C LYS A 31 -0.05 3.60 7.27
N ARG A 32 0.69 2.51 7.01
CA ARG A 32 2.10 2.37 7.40
C ARG A 32 2.97 3.46 6.79
N LEU A 33 2.79 3.77 5.50
CA LEU A 33 3.51 4.86 4.82
C LEU A 33 3.20 6.23 5.45
N LYS A 34 1.94 6.50 5.77
CA LYS A 34 1.54 7.75 6.42
C LYS A 34 2.18 7.91 7.80
N LYS A 35 2.24 6.83 8.59
CA LYS A 35 2.87 6.80 9.91
C LYS A 35 4.39 7.04 9.83
N ALA A 36 5.03 6.47 8.80
CA ALA A 36 6.46 6.64 8.56
C ALA A 36 6.88 8.11 8.42
N LEU A 37 6.00 8.97 7.87
CA LEU A 37 6.28 10.40 7.69
C LEU A 37 6.73 11.05 9.00
N SER A 38 5.97 10.84 10.09
CA SER A 38 6.32 11.38 11.41
C SER A 38 7.46 10.61 12.09
N GLU A 39 7.54 9.30 11.89
CA GLU A 39 8.58 8.46 12.53
C GLU A 39 9.99 8.81 12.03
N THR A 40 10.13 9.27 10.78
CA THR A 40 11.44 9.63 10.19
C THR A 40 12.18 10.76 10.90
N ALA A 41 11.52 11.48 11.82
CA ALA A 41 12.14 12.50 12.66
C ALA A 41 12.95 11.88 13.81
N GLU A 42 12.53 10.72 14.32
CA GLU A 42 13.10 10.11 15.52
C GLU A 42 13.79 8.77 15.25
N VAL A 43 13.37 8.07 14.20
CA VAL A 43 13.87 6.74 13.85
C VAL A 43 14.41 6.73 12.43
N ASP A 44 15.54 6.06 12.25
CA ASP A 44 16.06 5.76 10.92
C ASP A 44 15.27 4.59 10.30
N LEU A 45 14.51 4.88 9.25
CA LEU A 45 13.67 3.89 8.57
C LEU A 45 14.31 3.34 7.29
N ARG A 46 15.59 3.62 7.01
CA ARG A 46 16.26 3.17 5.78
C ARG A 46 16.38 1.65 5.68
N GLU A 47 16.46 0.98 6.83
CA GLU A 47 16.57 -0.48 6.94
C GLU A 47 15.26 -1.14 7.37
N ASP A 48 14.17 -0.38 7.47
CA ASP A 48 12.86 -0.90 7.85
C ASP A 48 12.26 -1.72 6.70
N GLN A 49 12.36 -3.05 6.84
CA GLN A 49 11.85 -4.00 5.84
C GLN A 49 10.33 -3.97 5.71
N GLU A 50 9.60 -3.77 6.81
CA GLU A 50 8.13 -3.67 6.78
C GLU A 50 7.69 -2.42 6.01
N LEU A 51 8.41 -1.32 6.18
CA LEU A 51 8.18 -0.09 5.43
C LEU A 51 8.47 -0.30 3.94
N ALA A 52 9.61 -0.91 3.60
CA ALA A 52 9.96 -1.21 2.22
C ALA A 52 8.88 -2.09 1.55
N GLU A 53 8.40 -3.13 2.24
CA GLU A 53 7.35 -4.00 1.73
C GLU A 53 6.01 -3.26 1.58
N ALA A 54 5.68 -2.35 2.51
CA ALA A 54 4.50 -1.50 2.42
C ALA A 54 4.54 -0.60 1.16
N VAL A 55 5.70 -0.05 0.78
CA VAL A 55 5.82 0.74 -0.46
C VAL A 55 5.50 -0.12 -1.68
N VAL A 56 6.02 -1.36 -1.72
CA VAL A 56 5.76 -2.32 -2.82
C VAL A 56 4.27 -2.66 -2.89
N ILE A 57 3.66 -2.99 -1.75
CA ILE A 57 2.23 -3.32 -1.68
C ILE A 57 1.36 -2.13 -2.13
N ALA A 58 1.65 -0.93 -1.64
CA ALA A 58 0.88 0.27 -1.97
C ALA A 58 0.93 0.60 -3.46
N THR A 59 2.10 0.45 -4.08
CA THR A 59 2.33 0.82 -5.50
C THR A 59 1.99 -0.31 -6.48
N ARG A 60 1.72 -1.54 -6.02
CA ARG A 60 1.45 -2.70 -6.88
C ARG A 60 0.33 -2.42 -7.88
N GLY A 61 0.57 -2.71 -9.15
CA GLY A 61 -0.41 -2.51 -10.24
C GLY A 61 -0.59 -1.05 -10.67
N THR A 62 0.19 -0.10 -10.14
CA THR A 62 0.22 1.27 -10.67
C THR A 62 1.22 1.36 -11.83
N PRO A 63 0.93 2.12 -12.91
CA PRO A 63 1.83 2.24 -14.07
C PRO A 63 3.23 2.80 -13.75
N LYS A 64 3.38 3.50 -12.62
CA LYS A 64 4.63 4.17 -12.20
C LYS A 64 5.23 3.56 -10.92
N ALA A 65 4.91 2.31 -10.63
CA ALA A 65 5.29 1.66 -9.37
C ALA A 65 6.80 1.76 -9.07
N ALA A 66 7.65 1.35 -10.02
CA ALA A 66 9.11 1.37 -9.84
C ALA A 66 9.65 2.79 -9.59
N MET A 67 9.11 3.78 -10.32
CA MET A 67 9.49 5.19 -10.16
C MET A 67 9.10 5.74 -8.78
N LEU A 68 7.92 5.37 -8.28
CA LEU A 68 7.44 5.78 -6.96
C LEU A 68 8.22 5.10 -5.82
N GLN A 69 8.58 3.82 -5.99
CA GLN A 69 9.43 3.09 -5.05
C GLN A 69 10.83 3.69 -4.96
N ASP A 70 11.47 3.96 -6.09
CA ASP A 70 12.79 4.60 -6.14
C ASP A 70 12.75 6.02 -5.55
N ALA A 71 11.73 6.81 -5.88
CA ALA A 71 11.56 8.14 -5.30
C ALA A 71 11.43 8.08 -3.77
N TRP A 72 10.65 7.12 -3.24
CA TRP A 72 10.51 6.93 -1.79
C TRP A 72 11.86 6.62 -1.14
N GLN A 73 12.62 5.68 -1.70
CA GLN A 73 13.94 5.33 -1.18
C GLN A 73 14.90 6.53 -1.18
N LYS A 74 14.92 7.31 -2.26
CA LYS A 74 15.72 8.53 -2.36
C LYS A 74 15.28 9.62 -1.37
N ALA A 75 14.01 9.66 -1.03
CA ALA A 75 13.51 10.61 -0.03
C ALA A 75 13.96 10.22 1.39
N LEU A 76 14.02 8.92 1.71
CA LEU A 76 14.53 8.43 2.99
C LEU A 76 16.01 8.76 3.22
N THR A 77 16.83 8.90 2.17
CA THR A 77 18.26 9.20 2.30
C THR A 77 18.58 10.68 2.51
N LYS A 78 17.58 11.58 2.52
CA LYS A 78 17.84 13.00 2.80
C LYS A 78 18.31 13.17 4.25
N GLU A 79 19.39 13.92 4.45
CA GLU A 79 20.01 14.09 5.77
C GLU A 79 19.13 14.92 6.73
N ILE A 80 18.53 16.00 6.21
CA ILE A 80 17.70 16.91 6.99
C ILE A 80 16.30 16.31 7.17
N ALA A 81 15.89 16.12 8.43
CA ALA A 81 14.60 15.53 8.78
C ALA A 81 13.39 16.26 8.17
N ALA A 82 13.40 17.60 8.18
CA ALA A 82 12.34 18.41 7.56
C ALA A 82 12.23 18.16 6.04
N HIS A 83 13.36 17.93 5.37
CA HIS A 83 13.40 17.61 3.94
C HIS A 83 12.90 16.19 3.66
N ARG A 84 13.23 15.21 4.53
CA ARG A 84 12.64 13.86 4.46
C ARG A 84 11.13 13.93 4.59
N TYR A 85 10.62 14.54 5.66
CA TYR A 85 9.19 14.66 5.92
C TYR A 85 8.43 15.27 4.73
N THR A 86 8.93 16.40 4.23
CA THR A 86 8.30 17.13 3.12
C THR A 86 8.26 16.28 1.85
N GLU A 87 9.38 15.66 1.48
CA GLU A 87 9.47 14.90 0.24
C GLU A 87 8.71 13.56 0.32
N LEU A 88 8.83 12.84 1.44
CA LEU A 88 8.04 11.64 1.68
C LEU A 88 6.54 11.95 1.67
N GLY A 89 6.11 13.08 2.24
CA GLY A 89 4.72 13.53 2.19
C GLY A 89 4.25 13.90 0.78
N ARG A 90 5.14 14.42 -0.08
CA ARG A 90 4.86 14.65 -1.50
C ARG A 90 4.69 13.32 -2.24
N ILE A 91 5.60 12.37 -2.05
CA ILE A 91 5.58 11.06 -2.71
C ILE A 91 4.38 10.24 -2.23
N TYR A 92 4.06 10.26 -0.94
CA TYR A 92 2.88 9.60 -0.37
C TYR A 92 1.59 10.02 -1.08
N ARG A 93 1.39 11.33 -1.30
CA ARG A 93 0.23 11.86 -2.03
C ARG A 93 0.18 11.38 -3.48
N LEU A 94 1.34 11.25 -4.14
CA LEU A 94 1.42 10.70 -5.49
C LEU A 94 1.06 9.20 -5.53
N ILE A 95 1.52 8.43 -4.53
CA ILE A 95 1.16 7.01 -4.39
C ILE A 95 -0.36 6.88 -4.16
N GLU A 96 -0.92 7.66 -3.24
CA GLU A 96 -2.36 7.65 -2.93
C GLU A 96 -3.21 7.99 -4.18
N ALA A 97 -2.84 9.03 -4.92
CA ALA A 97 -3.51 9.41 -6.16
C ALA A 97 -3.38 8.33 -7.26
N ALA A 98 -2.22 7.71 -7.39
CA ALA A 98 -1.98 6.63 -8.35
C ALA A 98 -2.84 5.39 -8.02
N VAL A 99 -2.98 5.05 -6.74
CA VAL A 99 -3.85 3.95 -6.28
C VAL A 99 -5.32 4.25 -6.58
N GLY A 100 -5.79 5.47 -6.27
CA GLY A 100 -7.17 5.88 -6.58
C GLY A 100 -7.47 5.89 -8.07
N THR A 101 -6.47 6.13 -8.92
CA THR A 101 -6.60 6.03 -10.38
C THR A 101 -6.61 4.58 -10.85
N ALA A 102 -5.76 3.72 -10.30
CA ALA A 102 -5.68 2.31 -10.64
C ALA A 102 -6.94 1.52 -10.25
N ALA A 103 -7.68 1.95 -9.22
CA ALA A 103 -8.92 1.30 -8.76
C ALA A 103 -10.14 1.57 -9.66
N LYS A 104 -10.03 2.43 -10.67
CA LYS A 104 -11.14 2.81 -11.58
C LYS A 104 -11.27 1.93 -12.84
N PHE A 105 -10.50 0.85 -12.93
CA PHE A 105 -10.49 -0.10 -14.05
C PHE A 105 -10.69 -1.53 -13.53
#